data_AF-A0A3E5AQE0-F1
#
_entry.id   AF-A0A3E5AQE0-F1
#
_cell.length_a   1.000
_cell.length_b   1.000
_cell.length_c   1.000
_cell.angle_alpha   90.00
_cell.angle_beta   90.00
_cell.angle_gamma   90.00
#
_symmetry.space_group_name_H-M   'P 1'
#
loop_
_entity.id
_entity.type
_entity.pdbx_description
1 polymer ?
#
loop_
_entity_poly.entity_id
_entity_poly.type
_entity_poly.pdbx_seq_one_letter_code
_entity_poly.pdbx_strand_id
1 'polypeptide(L)' 'MNRQSRELKKQQERAKKYGCDGRCYWSTGMCPSVEICDETRVGEAIATAIGLITVLAMIAMVPIIVIGGAIMLIWSIFAG' A
#
# COMPACT_ATOMS: atom_id res chain seq x y z
N MET A 1 -21.73 -23.44 5.08
CA MET A 1 -21.33 -22.46 6.12
C MET A 1 -20.89 -21.17 5.43
N ASN A 2 -21.70 -20.10 5.55
CA ASN A 2 -21.57 -18.87 4.76
C ASN A 2 -20.29 -18.09 5.13
N ARG A 3 -19.63 -17.40 4.17
CA ARG A 3 -18.41 -16.59 4.41
C ARG A 3 -18.62 -15.61 5.57
N GLN A 4 -19.79 -14.97 5.61
CA GLN A 4 -20.19 -14.04 6.67
C GLN A 4 -20.11 -14.62 8.09
N SER A 5 -20.45 -15.90 8.26
CA SER A 5 -20.45 -16.55 9.57
C SER A 5 -19.04 -16.84 10.10
N ARG A 6 -18.06 -17.04 9.20
CA ARG A 6 -16.65 -17.21 9.56
C ARG A 6 -16.03 -15.89 10.00
N GLU A 7 -16.38 -14.79 9.32
CA GLU A 7 -15.92 -13.45 9.69
C GLU A 7 -16.50 -13.01 11.04
N LEU A 8 -17.80 -13.26 11.28
CA LEU A 8 -18.45 -13.00 12.57
C LEU A 8 -17.80 -13.76 13.73
N LYS A 9 -17.50 -15.05 13.57
CA LYS A 9 -16.81 -15.84 14.61
C LYS A 9 -15.42 -15.29 14.93
N LYS A 10 -14.64 -14.92 13.90
CA LYS A 10 -13.32 -14.31 14.09
C LYS A 10 -13.41 -12.96 14.81
N GLN A 11 -14.41 -12.13 14.48
CA GLN A 11 -14.62 -10.87 15.19
C GLN A 11 -15.02 -11.11 16.65
N GLN A 12 -15.85 -12.11 16.93
CA GLN A 12 -16.23 -12.48 18.29
C GLN A 12 -15.06 -13.03 19.12
N GLU A 13 -14.17 -13.84 18.53
CA GLU A 13 -12.95 -14.30 19.20
C GLU A 13 -12.00 -13.14 19.52
N ARG A 14 -11.82 -12.19 18.59
CA ARG A 14 -11.02 -10.98 18.83
C ARG A 14 -11.65 -10.10 19.91
N ALA A 15 -12.97 -9.94 19.87
CA ALA A 15 -13.71 -9.16 20.84
C ALA A 15 -13.50 -9.66 22.26
N LYS A 16 -13.59 -11.00 22.43
CA LYS A 16 -13.41 -11.66 23.72
C LYS A 16 -11.95 -11.66 24.19
N LYS A 17 -10.98 -11.79 23.27
CA LYS A 17 -9.55 -11.87 23.59
C LYS A 17 -8.93 -10.50 23.90
N TYR A 18 -9.39 -9.45 23.22
CA TYR A 18 -8.82 -8.10 23.31
C TYR A 18 -9.76 -7.09 23.96
N GLY A 19 -10.92 -7.52 24.48
CA GLY A 19 -11.86 -6.66 25.22
C GLY A 19 -12.44 -5.52 24.36
N CYS A 20 -12.67 -5.79 23.09
CA CYS A 20 -13.04 -4.79 22.07
C CYS A 20 -14.29 -5.26 21.31
N ASP A 21 -14.92 -4.41 20.49
CA ASP A 21 -16.17 -4.74 19.77
C ASP A 21 -15.95 -5.72 18.59
N GLY A 22 -14.73 -6.22 18.39
CA GLY A 22 -14.35 -7.07 17.26
C GLY A 22 -14.18 -6.33 15.93
N ARG A 23 -14.63 -5.06 15.87
CA ARG A 23 -14.41 -4.10 14.78
C ARG A 23 -13.03 -3.45 14.88
N CYS A 24 -12.38 -3.27 13.73
CA CYS A 24 -11.00 -2.80 13.60
C CYS A 24 -10.87 -1.30 13.86
N TYR A 25 -11.81 -0.54 13.31
CA TYR A 25 -11.95 0.90 13.47
C TYR A 25 -13.38 1.22 13.89
N TRP A 26 -13.54 2.21 14.77
CA TRP A 26 -14.82 2.84 15.07
C TRP A 26 -14.61 4.36 15.16
N SER A 27 -15.69 5.15 15.18
CA SER A 27 -15.62 6.62 15.07
C SER A 27 -14.77 7.33 16.13
N THR A 28 -14.47 6.68 17.25
CA THR A 28 -13.73 7.26 18.39
C THR A 28 -12.45 6.51 18.73
N GLY A 29 -12.02 5.52 17.92
CA GLY A 29 -10.80 4.77 18.20
C GLY A 29 -10.55 3.57 17.30
N MET A 30 -9.42 2.92 17.55
CA MET A 30 -8.92 1.77 16.81
C MET A 30 -8.61 0.64 17.80
N CYS A 31 -8.89 -0.59 17.39
CA CYS A 31 -8.72 -1.76 18.24
C CYS A 31 -7.23 -2.15 18.28
N PRO A 32 -6.66 -2.56 19.43
CA PRO A 32 -5.22 -2.89 19.54
C PRO A 32 -4.77 -4.07 18.66
N SER A 33 -5.69 -4.81 18.02
CA SER A 33 -5.39 -5.83 17.00
C SER A 33 -5.82 -5.43 15.59
N VAL A 34 -5.82 -4.12 15.29
CA VAL A 34 -6.11 -3.58 13.96
C VAL A 34 -5.18 -4.15 12.88
N GLU A 35 -3.96 -4.55 13.24
CA GLU A 35 -3.00 -5.17 12.30
C GLU A 35 -3.47 -6.53 11.75
N ILE A 36 -4.34 -7.24 12.46
CA ILE A 36 -4.87 -8.56 12.06
C ILE A 36 -6.19 -8.43 11.28
N CYS A 37 -6.65 -7.21 11.03
CA CYS A 37 -7.84 -6.96 10.23
C CYS A 37 -7.60 -7.12 8.74
N ASP A 38 -8.62 -7.63 8.04
CA ASP A 38 -8.58 -7.82 6.59
C ASP A 38 -8.24 -6.50 5.87
N GLU A 39 -8.70 -5.36 6.39
CA GLU A 39 -8.37 -4.01 5.91
C GLU A 39 -6.86 -3.70 5.97
N THR A 40 -6.17 -4.09 7.04
CA THR A 40 -4.73 -3.82 7.23
C THR A 40 -3.89 -4.80 6.43
N ARG A 41 -4.33 -6.06 6.27
CA ARG A 41 -3.64 -7.04 5.43
C ARG A 41 -3.68 -6.67 3.94
N VAL A 42 -4.79 -6.08 3.49
CA VAL A 42 -4.92 -5.51 2.14
C VAL A 42 -4.14 -4.19 2.06
N GLY A 43 -4.17 -3.37 3.10
CA GLY A 43 -3.40 -2.13 3.20
C GLY A 43 -1.89 -2.33 3.12
N GLU A 44 -1.33 -3.32 3.81
CA GLU A 44 0.10 -3.66 3.78
C GLU A 44 0.54 -4.15 2.40
N ALA A 45 -0.28 -5.00 1.76
CA ALA A 45 0.01 -5.50 0.42
C ALA A 45 -0.06 -4.38 -0.63
N ILE A 46 -1.04 -3.48 -0.53
CA ILE A 46 -1.21 -2.35 -1.44
C ILE A 46 -0.11 -1.30 -1.21
N ALA A 47 0.20 -0.95 0.04
CA ALA A 47 1.26 0.01 0.35
C ALA A 47 2.62 -0.49 -0.16
N THR A 48 2.91 -1.78 0.01
CA THR A 48 4.13 -2.39 -0.51
C THR A 48 4.15 -2.39 -2.04
N ALA A 49 3.03 -2.72 -2.69
CA ALA A 49 2.93 -2.69 -4.15
C ALA A 49 3.12 -1.27 -4.73
N ILE A 50 2.49 -0.25 -4.12
CA ILE A 50 2.65 1.15 -4.53
C ILE A 50 4.09 1.62 -4.32
N GLY A 51 4.71 1.27 -3.19
CA GLY A 51 6.12 1.57 -2.93
C GLY A 51 7.05 0.96 -3.98
N LEU A 52 6.80 -0.29 -4.37
CA LEU A 52 7.62 -0.97 -5.37
C LEU A 52 7.47 -0.35 -6.77
N ILE A 53 6.24 0.02 -7.16
CA ILE A 53 5.97 0.71 -8.44
C ILE A 53 6.64 2.08 -8.49
N THR A 54 6.54 2.87 -7.41
CA THR A 54 7.12 4.22 -7.37
C THR A 54 8.65 4.19 -7.45
N VAL A 55 9.31 3.23 -6.78
CA VAL A 55 10.76 3.04 -6.89
C VAL A 55 11.17 2.64 -8.30
N LEU A 56 10.48 1.68 -8.93
CA LEU A 56 10.75 1.29 -10.32
C LEU A 56 10.57 2.46 -11.29
N ALA A 57 9.53 3.27 -11.11
CA ALA A 57 9.27 4.44 -11.93
C ALA A 57 10.39 5.49 -11.80
N MET A 58 10.90 5.74 -10.59
CA MET A 58 12.03 6.66 -10.40
C MET A 58 13.31 6.15 -11.06
N ILE A 59 13.61 4.85 -10.95
CA ILE A 59 14.78 4.25 -11.59
C ILE A 59 14.68 4.34 -13.12
N ALA A 60 13.48 4.20 -13.69
CA ALA A 60 13.27 4.29 -15.14
C ALA A 60 13.26 5.74 -15.66
N MET A 61 12.71 6.70 -14.90
CA MET A 61 12.60 8.10 -15.31
C MET A 61 13.97 8.81 -15.43
N VAL A 62 14.88 8.55 -14.49
CA VAL A 62 16.20 9.19 -14.45
C VAL A 62 17.02 8.96 -15.74
N PRO A 63 17.24 7.73 -16.23
CA PRO A 63 18.02 7.50 -17.44
C PRO A 63 17.33 8.06 -18.68
N ILE A 64 15.99 8.08 -18.74
CA ILE A 64 15.24 8.68 -19.86
C ILE A 64 15.53 10.18 -19.94
N ILE A 65 15.49 10.89 -18.81
CA ILE A 65 15.78 12.32 -18.75
C ILE A 65 17.24 12.60 -19.11
N VAL A 66 18.17 11.80 -18.61
CA VAL A 66 19.60 11.95 -18.91
C VAL A 66 19.89 11.72 -20.38
N ILE A 67 19.35 10.66 -20.99
CA ILE A 67 19.54 10.35 -22.41
C ILE A 67 18.88 11.42 -23.28
N GLY A 68 17.63 11.80 -22.98
CA GLY A 68 16.92 12.85 -23.72
C GLY A 68 17.63 14.20 -23.66
N GLY A 69 18.12 14.58 -22.47
CA GLY A 69 18.91 15.79 -22.27
C GLY A 69 20.23 15.75 -23.04
N ALA A 70 20.95 14.62 -23.01
CA ALA A 70 22.19 14.45 -23.75
C ALA A 70 21.99 14.56 -25.27
N ILE A 71 20.92 13.97 -25.82
CA ILE A 71 20.59 14.07 -27.25
C ILE A 71 20.32 15.51 -27.66
N MET A 72 19.53 16.25 -26.87
CA MET A 72 19.24 17.67 -27.12
C MET A 72 20.51 18.55 -27.06
N LEU A 73 21.41 18.26 -26.12
CA LEU A 73 22.70 18.95 -26.01
C LEU A 73 23.62 18.65 -27.20
N ILE A 74 23.70 17.40 -27.65
CA ILE A 74 24.51 17.02 -28.81
C ILE A 74 23.97 17.69 -30.08
N TRP A 75 22.65 17.71 -30.27
CA TRP A 75 22.02 18.40 -31.41
C TRP A 75 22.32 19.90 -31.43
N SER A 76 22.25 20.58 -30.28
CA SER A 76 22.54 22.01 -30.21
C SER A 76 24.01 22.36 -30.46
N ILE A 77 24.94 21.44 -30.24
CA ILE A 77 26.37 21.62 -30.55
C ILE A 77 26.67 21.40 -32.04
N PHE A 78 26.00 20.44 -32.70
CA PHE A 78 26.27 20.11 -34.11
C PHE A 78 25.40 20.89 -35.11
N ALA A 79 24.24 21.39 -34.70
CA ALA A 79 23.34 22.18 -35.54
C ALA A 79 23.47 23.71 -35.37
N GLY A 80 24.32 24.16 -34.43
CA GLY A 80 24.72 25.56 -34.26
C GLY A 80 26.06 25.85 -34.91
#